data_AF-A0A1M3D023-F1
#
_entry.id   AF-A0A1M3D023-F1
#
_cell.length_a   1.000
_cell.length_b   1.000
_cell.length_c   1.000
_cell.angle_alpha   90.00
_cell.angle_beta   90.00
_cell.angle_gamma   90.00
#
_symmetry.space_group_name_H-M   'P 1'
#
loop_
_entity.id
_entity.type
_entity.pdbx_description
1 polymer ?
#
loop_
_entity_poly.entity_id
_entity_poly.type
_entity_poly.pdbx_seq_one_letter_code
_entity_poly.pdbx_strand_id
1 'polypeptide(L)'
;MVKIDNIDIATLGMLILRGGDYDLLSFPARKQVPTNDWFEEDGIEVDLSDVAFSEKEVALKCYLKGVSTSDFLIKLTALKNILIAPGMRSLLISTMNKTFSLRFKGFQDTQLSGGLVKSGSTSAKFAINFSMDDPLQIFSGSNVVPTGIAENSHVKINGYDLSRFNIIVRQVYNSAFQFLIKEGMSNTNEVTSGKVVDTNFVSKLASKQISIACSMICPSLDNFYTNYSALFNNISLAEPLLVSFTGTNAQMSCYYSRMENFIKKRPFSSGRVFVEFTLVFTTIGNGMMI
;
A
#
# COMPACT_ATOMS: atom_id res chain seq x y z
N MET A 1 -14.09 11.15 15.77
CA MET A 1 -13.73 12.55 15.50
C MET A 1 -12.55 12.56 14.54
N VAL A 2 -12.48 13.57 13.66
CA VAL A 2 -11.38 13.76 12.70
C VAL A 2 -10.98 15.22 12.74
N LYS A 3 -9.69 15.52 12.88
CA LYS A 3 -9.20 16.90 12.95
C LYS A 3 -8.09 17.15 11.95
N ILE A 4 -8.06 18.35 11.37
CA ILE A 4 -6.92 18.90 10.62
C ILE A 4 -6.44 20.12 11.40
N ASP A 5 -5.17 20.12 11.83
CA ASP A 5 -4.57 21.20 12.62
C ASP A 5 -5.41 21.58 13.86
N ASN A 6 -5.85 20.55 14.60
CA ASN A 6 -6.74 20.65 15.76
C ASN A 6 -8.17 21.13 15.49
N ILE A 7 -8.52 21.48 14.25
CA ILE A 7 -9.88 21.87 13.84
C ILE A 7 -10.66 20.61 13.47
N ASP A 8 -11.80 20.37 14.12
CA ASP A 8 -12.69 19.25 13.77
C ASP A 8 -13.36 19.52 12.42
N ILE A 9 -13.17 18.61 11.46
CA ILE A 9 -13.72 18.78 10.12
C ILE A 9 -15.26 18.74 10.13
N ALA A 10 -15.87 18.13 11.15
CA ALA A 10 -17.33 18.09 11.30
C ALA A 10 -17.92 19.50 11.49
N THR A 11 -17.19 20.43 12.10
CA THR A 11 -17.66 21.82 12.27
C THR A 11 -17.70 22.58 10.94
N LEU A 12 -16.96 22.10 9.93
CA LEU A 12 -17.01 22.58 8.55
C LEU A 12 -18.11 21.88 7.72
N GLY A 13 -18.95 21.04 8.34
CA GLY A 13 -19.93 20.22 7.63
C GLY A 13 -19.30 19.12 6.78
N MET A 14 -18.10 18.66 7.15
CA MET A 14 -17.37 17.63 6.42
C MET A 14 -17.41 16.27 7.10
N LEU A 15 -17.25 15.23 6.29
CA LEU A 15 -17.00 13.87 6.73
C LEU A 15 -16.06 13.16 5.74
N ILE A 16 -15.32 12.17 6.23
CA ILE A 16 -14.57 11.24 5.38
C ILE A 16 -15.55 10.18 4.86
N LEU A 17 -15.54 9.95 3.55
CA LEU A 17 -16.35 8.92 2.91
C LEU A 17 -15.84 7.53 3.26
N ARG A 18 -16.71 6.51 3.24
CA ARG A 18 -16.27 5.11 3.42
C ARG A 18 -15.23 4.76 2.35
N GLY A 19 -14.06 4.29 2.80
CA GLY A 19 -12.93 4.02 1.89
C GLY A 19 -12.10 5.24 1.52
N GLY A 20 -12.39 6.40 2.09
CA GLY A 20 -11.62 7.62 1.86
C GLY A 20 -10.32 7.72 2.65
N ASP A 21 -10.07 6.81 3.61
CA ASP A 21 -8.93 6.87 4.54
C ASP A 21 -8.01 5.64 4.42
N TYR A 22 -8.10 4.87 3.34
CA TYR A 22 -7.35 3.63 3.17
C TYR A 22 -5.85 3.88 2.94
N ASP A 23 -5.51 4.85 2.09
CA ASP A 23 -4.13 5.18 1.72
C ASP A 23 -3.27 5.59 2.93
N LEU A 24 -3.88 6.05 4.02
CA LEU A 24 -3.16 6.46 5.22
C LEU A 24 -2.37 5.31 5.85
N LEU A 25 -2.90 4.09 5.78
CA LEU A 25 -2.27 2.94 6.45
C LEU A 25 -1.48 2.03 5.52
N SER A 26 -1.61 2.12 4.18
CA SER A 26 -0.84 1.28 3.27
C SER A 26 0.67 1.33 3.54
N PHE A 27 1.38 0.22 3.38
CA PHE A 27 2.84 0.26 3.47
C PHE A 27 3.42 1.07 2.30
N PRO A 28 4.51 1.82 2.52
CA PRO A 28 5.16 2.54 1.44
C PRO A 28 5.85 1.59 0.46
N ALA A 29 5.96 2.01 -0.79
CA ALA A 29 6.76 1.30 -1.77
C ALA A 29 8.26 1.44 -1.46
N ARG A 30 9.02 0.36 -1.61
CA ARG A 30 10.49 0.44 -1.60
C ARG A 30 10.93 1.27 -2.81
N LYS A 31 11.94 2.13 -2.61
CA LYS A 31 12.56 2.83 -3.74
C LYS A 31 13.18 1.81 -4.70
N GLN A 32 13.39 2.24 -5.95
CA GLN A 32 14.03 1.39 -6.94
C GLN A 32 15.36 0.87 -6.40
N VAL A 33 15.47 -0.46 -6.35
CA VAL A 33 16.67 -1.18 -5.93
C VAL A 33 17.63 -1.21 -7.13
N PRO A 34 18.94 -0.98 -6.95
CA PRO A 34 19.91 -1.21 -8.01
C PRO A 34 19.92 -2.68 -8.42
N THR A 35 19.71 -2.96 -9.71
CA THR A 35 19.58 -4.32 -10.24
C THR A 35 20.30 -4.51 -11.55
N ASN A 36 20.90 -5.68 -11.76
CA ASN A 36 21.38 -6.13 -13.06
C ASN A 36 20.54 -7.32 -13.54
N ASP A 37 20.13 -7.29 -14.81
CA ASP A 37 19.38 -8.36 -15.46
C ASP A 37 20.22 -8.94 -16.62
N TRP A 38 21.06 -9.92 -16.29
CA TRP A 38 21.97 -10.56 -17.25
C TRP A 38 21.23 -11.60 -18.08
N PHE A 39 21.41 -11.57 -19.39
CA PHE A 39 20.67 -12.43 -20.30
C PHE A 39 20.98 -13.93 -20.13
N GLU A 40 22.20 -14.20 -19.66
CA GLU A 40 22.79 -15.52 -19.47
C GLU A 40 22.47 -16.15 -18.10
N GLU A 41 21.93 -15.38 -17.16
CA GLU A 41 21.64 -15.81 -15.78
C GLU A 41 20.15 -15.86 -15.51
N ASP A 42 19.74 -16.71 -14.56
CA ASP A 42 18.36 -16.77 -14.10
C ASP A 42 18.05 -15.63 -13.12
N GLY A 43 16.90 -14.99 -13.32
CA GLY A 43 16.41 -13.89 -12.50
C GLY A 43 17.24 -12.62 -12.65
N ILE A 44 17.38 -11.91 -11.53
CA ILE A 44 18.11 -10.64 -11.45
C ILE A 44 19.07 -10.67 -10.27
N GLU A 45 20.17 -9.94 -10.41
CA GLU A 45 21.06 -9.58 -9.32
C GLU A 45 20.61 -8.25 -8.73
N VAL A 46 20.61 -8.14 -7.41
CA VAL A 46 20.11 -6.96 -6.71
C VAL A 46 21.07 -6.56 -5.59
N ASP A 47 21.24 -5.25 -5.39
CA ASP A 47 21.93 -4.69 -4.22
C ASP A 47 20.90 -4.28 -3.17
N LEU A 48 20.82 -5.05 -2.07
CA LEU A 48 19.88 -4.81 -0.98
C LEU A 48 20.50 -4.11 0.23
N SER A 49 21.78 -3.71 0.15
CA SER A 49 22.53 -3.13 1.26
C SER A 49 21.83 -1.90 1.87
N ASP A 50 21.15 -1.11 1.05
CA ASP A 50 20.32 0.02 1.47
C ASP A 50 18.82 -0.27 1.36
N VAL A 51 18.08 0.14 2.38
CA VAL A 51 16.61 0.12 2.39
C VAL A 51 16.08 1.53 2.52
N ALA A 52 15.42 1.99 1.46
CA ALA A 52 14.72 3.27 1.45
C ALA A 52 13.32 3.10 0.87
N PHE A 53 12.39 3.92 1.35
CA PHE A 53 11.00 3.91 0.93
C PHE A 53 10.62 5.23 0.28
N SER A 54 9.73 5.17 -0.70
CA SER A 54 9.17 6.36 -1.35
C SER A 54 8.15 7.02 -0.44
N GLU A 55 7.99 8.35 -0.59
CA GLU A 55 6.84 9.07 -0.06
C GLU A 55 5.53 8.43 -0.53
N LYS A 56 4.47 8.59 0.25
CA LYS A 56 3.15 8.09 -0.14
C LYS A 56 2.24 9.21 -0.58
N GLU A 57 1.56 9.01 -1.70
CA GLU A 57 0.39 9.81 -2.04
C GLU A 57 -0.82 9.33 -1.24
N VAL A 58 -1.56 10.27 -0.66
CA VAL A 58 -2.75 9.99 0.16
C VAL A 58 -3.92 10.77 -0.42
N ALA A 59 -4.94 10.08 -0.93
CA ALA A 59 -6.16 10.69 -1.44
C ALA A 59 -7.30 10.57 -0.42
N LEU A 60 -7.44 11.58 0.44
CA LEU A 60 -8.49 11.60 1.47
C LEU A 60 -9.84 11.95 0.86
N LYS A 61 -10.71 10.95 0.64
CA LYS A 61 -12.03 11.18 0.02
C LYS A 61 -13.02 11.73 1.04
N CYS A 62 -13.50 12.94 0.78
CA CYS A 62 -14.34 13.71 1.68
C CYS A 62 -15.68 14.06 1.04
N TYR A 63 -16.65 14.34 1.91
CA TYR A 63 -17.91 15.00 1.57
C TYR A 63 -18.03 16.28 2.37
N LEU A 64 -18.45 17.37 1.74
CA LEU A 64 -18.70 18.67 2.37
C LEU A 64 -20.14 19.12 2.04
N LYS A 65 -20.88 19.56 3.05
CA LYS A 65 -22.27 20.02 2.89
C LYS A 65 -22.49 21.42 3.47
N GLY A 66 -23.06 22.30 2.65
CA GLY A 66 -23.63 23.57 3.06
C GLY A 66 -25.16 23.53 3.07
N VAL A 67 -25.79 24.29 3.96
CA VAL A 67 -27.25 24.46 3.98
C VAL A 67 -27.75 25.38 2.86
N SER A 68 -26.88 26.26 2.38
CA SER A 68 -27.07 27.12 1.21
C SER A 68 -25.77 27.17 0.39
N THR A 69 -25.83 27.69 -0.84
CA THR A 69 -24.63 27.93 -1.66
C THR A 69 -23.62 28.84 -0.95
N SER A 70 -24.11 29.89 -0.28
CA SER A 70 -23.23 30.82 0.47
C SER A 70 -22.52 30.12 1.62
N ASP A 71 -23.25 29.33 2.43
CA ASP A 71 -22.69 28.54 3.52
C ASP A 71 -21.66 27.51 3.01
N PHE A 72 -21.96 26.85 1.89
CA PHE A 72 -21.03 25.93 1.23
C PHE A 72 -19.72 26.62 0.83
N LEU A 73 -19.79 27.80 0.20
CA LEU A 73 -18.60 28.55 -0.22
C LEU A 73 -17.78 29.06 0.97
N ILE A 74 -18.44 29.48 2.06
CA ILE A 74 -17.76 29.88 3.30
C ILE A 74 -16.99 28.68 3.89
N LYS A 75 -17.64 27.51 4.00
CA LYS A 75 -17.01 26.28 4.52
C LYS A 75 -15.86 25.80 3.64
N LEU A 76 -16.05 25.81 2.32
CA LEU A 76 -15.00 25.45 1.36
C LEU A 76 -13.80 26.41 1.45
N THR A 77 -14.06 27.71 1.60
CA THR A 77 -13.01 28.73 1.77
C THR A 77 -12.27 28.54 3.08
N ALA A 78 -12.98 28.25 4.18
CA ALA A 78 -12.38 27.95 5.47
C ALA A 78 -11.47 26.70 5.39
N LEU A 79 -11.95 25.62 4.77
CA LEU A 79 -11.14 24.42 4.51
C LEU A 79 -9.89 24.74 3.69
N LYS A 80 -10.05 25.48 2.59
CA LYS A 80 -8.94 25.89 1.73
C LYS A 80 -7.89 26.63 2.55
N ASN A 81 -8.28 27.60 3.37
CA ASN A 81 -7.35 28.39 4.18
C ASN A 81 -6.56 27.53 5.19
N ILE A 82 -7.19 26.51 5.77
CA ILE A 82 -6.50 25.54 6.63
C ILE A 82 -5.46 24.74 5.84
N LEU A 83 -5.82 24.28 4.64
CA LEU A 83 -4.97 23.38 3.84
C LEU A 83 -3.79 24.08 3.17
N ILE A 84 -3.94 25.33 2.72
CA ILE A 84 -2.89 26.09 2.02
C ILE A 84 -1.89 26.76 2.96
N ALA A 85 -2.14 26.73 4.28
CA ALA A 85 -1.21 27.33 5.23
C ALA A 85 0.17 26.64 5.17
N PRO A 86 1.27 27.37 5.42
CA PRO A 86 2.62 26.84 5.23
C PRO A 86 2.93 25.61 6.08
N GLY A 87 3.68 24.67 5.53
CA GLY A 87 4.19 23.48 6.23
C GLY A 87 3.25 22.27 6.18
N MET A 88 3.50 21.31 7.05
CA MET A 88 2.72 20.06 7.15
C MET A 88 1.39 20.32 7.85
N ARG A 89 0.37 19.53 7.51
CA ARG A 89 -0.94 19.46 8.17
C ARG A 89 -0.95 18.26 9.12
N SER A 90 -1.50 18.47 10.31
CA SER A 90 -1.69 17.42 11.31
C SER A 90 -3.10 16.84 11.18
N LEU A 91 -3.22 15.62 10.62
CA LEU A 91 -4.48 14.91 10.46
C LEU A 91 -4.66 13.87 11.58
N LEU A 92 -5.49 14.18 12.57
CA LEU A 92 -5.90 13.21 13.60
C LEU A 92 -7.13 12.45 13.15
N ILE A 93 -7.06 11.12 13.15
CA ILE A 93 -8.23 10.24 12.97
C ILE A 93 -8.42 9.41 14.23
N SER A 94 -9.38 9.80 15.07
CA SER A 94 -9.56 9.16 16.38
C SER A 94 -9.94 7.69 16.28
N THR A 95 -10.62 7.26 15.21
CA THR A 95 -10.94 5.84 15.00
C THR A 95 -9.70 4.99 14.71
N MET A 96 -8.59 5.60 14.29
CA MET A 96 -7.29 4.96 14.12
C MET A 96 -6.35 5.23 15.30
N ASN A 97 -6.73 6.07 16.27
CA ASN A 97 -5.84 6.54 17.33
C ASN A 97 -4.46 7.00 16.81
N LYS A 98 -4.44 7.66 15.64
CA LYS A 98 -3.21 8.13 14.98
C LYS A 98 -3.38 9.54 14.43
N THR A 99 -2.27 10.26 14.49
CA THR A 99 -2.08 11.56 13.85
C THR A 99 -1.08 11.40 12.71
N PHE A 100 -1.42 11.94 11.55
CA PHE A 100 -0.57 11.90 10.35
C PHE A 100 -0.07 13.30 10.02
N SER A 101 1.23 13.43 9.78
CA SER A 101 1.87 14.62 9.24
C SER A 101 1.87 14.55 7.72
N LEU A 102 1.15 15.46 7.07
CA LEU A 102 0.82 15.40 5.65
C LEU A 102 1.01 16.75 4.96
N ARG A 103 1.64 16.79 3.79
CA ARG A 103 1.77 18.01 2.99
C ARG A 103 0.65 18.10 1.97
N PHE A 104 -0.10 19.20 1.97
CA PHE A 104 -1.19 19.40 1.01
C PHE A 104 -0.66 19.53 -0.43
N LYS A 105 -1.30 18.83 -1.37
CA LYS A 105 -0.93 18.83 -2.80
C LYS A 105 -2.04 19.37 -3.71
N GLY A 106 -3.29 19.37 -3.26
CA GLY A 106 -4.41 19.89 -4.03
C GLY A 106 -5.70 19.11 -3.80
N PHE A 107 -6.76 19.55 -4.47
CA PHE A 107 -8.01 18.78 -4.58
C PHE A 107 -8.05 18.02 -5.92
N GLN A 108 -8.65 16.84 -5.91
CA GLN A 108 -8.95 16.07 -7.12
C GLN A 108 -10.38 15.51 -7.07
N ASP A 109 -10.85 14.97 -8.20
CA ASP A 109 -12.13 14.26 -8.33
C ASP A 109 -13.34 15.02 -7.75
N THR A 110 -13.39 16.34 -7.98
CA THR A 110 -14.45 17.18 -7.41
C THR A 110 -15.77 16.99 -8.16
N GLN A 111 -16.79 16.55 -7.41
CA GLN A 111 -18.16 16.38 -7.86
C GLN A 111 -19.07 17.25 -7.01
N LEU A 112 -19.64 18.29 -7.61
CA LEU A 112 -20.63 19.16 -6.97
C LEU A 112 -22.04 18.60 -7.14
N SER A 113 -22.88 18.83 -6.15
CA SER A 113 -24.30 18.48 -6.15
C SER A 113 -25.11 19.65 -5.60
N GLY A 114 -26.18 20.01 -6.31
CA GLY A 114 -26.91 21.27 -6.11
C GLY A 114 -26.43 22.35 -7.08
N GLY A 115 -27.32 23.28 -7.43
CA GLY A 115 -26.97 24.39 -8.32
C GLY A 115 -26.25 25.50 -7.56
N LEU A 116 -25.21 26.08 -8.15
CA LEU A 116 -24.58 27.30 -7.59
C LEU A 116 -25.47 28.55 -7.78
N VAL A 117 -26.43 28.50 -8.71
CA VAL A 117 -27.31 29.60 -9.08
C VAL A 117 -28.69 29.51 -8.41
N LYS A 118 -29.19 28.28 -8.18
CA LYS A 118 -30.51 28.06 -7.57
C LYS A 118 -30.36 27.99 -6.06
N SER A 119 -31.25 28.67 -5.33
CA SER A 119 -31.32 28.57 -3.87
C SER A 119 -31.58 27.13 -3.44
N GLY A 120 -30.73 26.60 -2.57
CA GLY A 120 -30.81 25.23 -2.07
C GLY A 120 -29.51 24.78 -1.40
N SER A 121 -29.53 23.58 -0.82
CA SER A 121 -28.32 22.99 -0.24
C SER A 121 -27.32 22.61 -1.34
N THR A 122 -26.08 23.01 -1.17
CA THR A 122 -24.96 22.61 -2.03
C THR A 122 -24.05 21.65 -1.28
N SER A 123 -23.57 20.62 -1.98
CA SER A 123 -22.59 19.70 -1.42
C SER A 123 -21.56 19.28 -2.45
N ALA A 124 -20.42 18.78 -1.98
CA ALA A 124 -19.36 18.29 -2.82
C ALA A 124 -18.80 16.98 -2.30
N LYS A 125 -18.43 16.09 -3.22
CA LYS A 125 -17.49 14.99 -2.97
C LYS A 125 -16.18 15.34 -3.67
N PHE A 126 -15.06 15.15 -3.00
CA PHE A 126 -13.73 15.42 -3.57
C PHE A 126 -12.67 14.62 -2.82
N ALA A 127 -11.51 14.44 -3.44
CA ALA A 127 -10.31 13.94 -2.80
C ALA A 127 -9.42 15.12 -2.37
N ILE A 128 -8.95 15.11 -1.13
CA ILE A 128 -7.87 15.97 -0.67
C ILE A 128 -6.58 15.18 -0.82
N ASN A 129 -5.74 15.61 -1.75
CA ASN A 129 -4.48 14.92 -2.01
C ASN A 129 -3.40 15.48 -1.10
N PHE A 130 -2.72 14.58 -0.42
CA PHE A 130 -1.57 14.85 0.40
C PHE A 130 -0.37 14.04 -0.05
N SER A 131 0.81 14.57 0.22
CA SER A 131 2.04 13.79 0.30
C SER A 131 2.33 13.45 1.75
N MET A 132 2.55 12.18 2.05
CA MET A 132 3.11 11.70 3.30
C MET A 132 4.62 11.55 3.10
N ASP A 133 5.34 12.65 3.35
CA ASP A 133 6.78 12.77 3.07
C ASP A 133 7.62 11.83 3.97
N ASP A 134 7.20 11.61 5.22
CA ASP A 134 7.70 10.53 6.08
C ASP A 134 6.67 9.40 6.14
N PRO A 135 6.80 8.34 5.34
CA PRO A 135 5.85 7.24 5.35
C PRO A 135 6.01 6.29 6.55
N LEU A 136 7.12 6.38 7.30
CA LEU A 136 7.42 5.46 8.39
C LEU A 136 6.74 5.87 9.71
N GLN A 137 6.19 7.09 9.78
CA GLN A 137 5.41 7.62 10.91
C GLN A 137 4.24 6.72 11.37
N ILE A 138 3.78 5.79 10.51
CA ILE A 138 2.65 4.91 10.83
C ILE A 138 3.07 3.70 11.68
N PHE A 139 4.37 3.37 11.76
CA PHE A 139 4.89 2.22 12.48
C PHE A 139 5.39 2.59 13.88
N SER A 140 5.32 1.63 14.80
CA SER A 140 5.77 1.83 16.18
C SER A 140 7.01 0.99 16.46
N GLY A 141 8.17 1.62 16.57
CA GLY A 141 9.42 0.99 17.06
C GLY A 141 10.03 -0.07 16.14
N SER A 142 11.34 -0.26 16.28
CA SER A 142 12.08 -1.36 15.65
C SER A 142 11.91 -2.65 16.47
N ASN A 143 12.00 -3.82 15.82
CA ASN A 143 12.03 -5.15 16.47
C ASN A 143 10.76 -5.56 17.23
N VAL A 144 9.58 -5.10 16.79
CA VAL A 144 8.30 -5.59 17.32
C VAL A 144 8.10 -7.06 16.96
N VAL A 145 7.80 -7.89 17.97
CA VAL A 145 7.54 -9.33 17.79
C VAL A 145 6.04 -9.54 17.51
N PRO A 146 5.69 -10.37 16.52
CA PRO A 146 4.29 -10.64 16.19
C PRO A 146 3.62 -11.53 17.25
N THR A 147 2.40 -11.17 17.65
CA THR A 147 1.65 -11.78 18.77
C THR A 147 0.38 -12.50 18.31
N GLY A 148 0.25 -12.79 17.02
CA GLY A 148 -0.88 -13.52 16.47
C GLY A 148 -0.91 -14.99 16.91
N ILE A 149 -2.13 -15.49 17.05
CA ILE A 149 -2.45 -16.84 17.53
C ILE A 149 -3.40 -17.56 16.56
N ALA A 150 -3.49 -17.06 15.33
CA ALA A 150 -4.34 -17.64 14.29
C ALA A 150 -3.82 -19.02 13.84
N GLU A 151 -4.71 -19.80 13.24
CA GLU A 151 -4.34 -21.04 12.56
C GLU A 151 -3.30 -20.79 11.47
N ASN A 152 -2.47 -21.80 11.21
CA ASN A 152 -1.36 -21.74 10.28
C ASN A 152 -1.82 -21.25 8.90
N SER A 153 -1.16 -20.20 8.38
CA SER A 153 -1.45 -19.67 7.05
C SER A 153 -0.80 -20.50 5.94
N HIS A 154 0.15 -21.37 6.32
CA HIS A 154 0.95 -22.20 5.44
C HIS A 154 1.91 -21.42 4.53
N VAL A 155 2.08 -20.13 4.74
CA VAL A 155 3.00 -19.27 3.99
C VAL A 155 3.90 -18.55 4.99
N LYS A 156 5.20 -18.73 4.84
CA LYS A 156 6.20 -18.15 5.72
C LYS A 156 7.00 -17.08 5.00
N ILE A 157 7.38 -16.04 5.72
CA ILE A 157 8.36 -15.05 5.30
C ILE A 157 9.45 -14.98 6.38
N ASN A 158 10.70 -15.25 6.01
CA ASN A 158 11.84 -15.32 6.93
C ASN A 158 11.59 -16.30 8.10
N GLY A 159 10.97 -17.44 7.79
CA GLY A 159 10.64 -18.48 8.76
C GLY A 159 9.41 -18.21 9.64
N TYR A 160 8.90 -16.98 9.69
CA TYR A 160 7.65 -16.67 10.38
C TYR A 160 6.46 -17.01 9.50
N ASP A 161 5.58 -17.90 9.98
CA ASP A 161 4.28 -18.09 9.33
C ASP A 161 3.43 -16.83 9.44
N LEU A 162 2.74 -16.45 8.36
CA LEU A 162 1.96 -15.22 8.33
C LEU A 162 0.82 -15.22 9.38
N SER A 163 0.36 -16.37 9.85
CA SER A 163 -0.62 -16.45 10.95
C SER A 163 -0.12 -15.82 12.25
N ARG A 164 1.21 -15.78 12.46
CA ARG A 164 1.85 -15.07 13.58
C ARG A 164 1.52 -13.59 13.58
N PHE A 165 1.20 -12.99 12.44
CA PHE A 165 0.80 -11.58 12.32
C PHE A 165 -0.73 -11.42 12.33
N ASN A 166 -1.50 -12.46 12.70
CA ASN A 166 -2.95 -12.54 12.52
C ASN A 166 -3.40 -12.42 11.06
N ILE A 167 -2.59 -12.93 10.12
CA ILE A 167 -2.89 -12.92 8.69
C ILE A 167 -3.37 -14.29 8.24
N ILE A 168 -4.47 -14.29 7.50
CA ILE A 168 -4.92 -15.40 6.67
C ILE A 168 -4.53 -15.08 5.23
N VAL A 169 -3.81 -15.99 4.57
CA VAL A 169 -3.48 -15.85 3.15
C VAL A 169 -4.67 -16.31 2.30
N ARG A 170 -5.17 -15.43 1.45
CA ARG A 170 -6.29 -15.71 0.53
C ARG A 170 -5.82 -16.28 -0.80
N GLN A 171 -4.68 -15.81 -1.29
CA GLN A 171 -4.11 -16.22 -2.58
C GLN A 171 -2.62 -15.85 -2.62
N VAL A 172 -1.80 -16.73 -3.20
CA VAL A 172 -0.39 -16.50 -3.49
C VAL A 172 0.09 -17.42 -4.62
N TYR A 173 -0.42 -18.65 -4.64
CA TYR A 173 0.02 -19.75 -5.49
C TYR A 173 0.01 -19.41 -6.98
N ASN A 174 -1.01 -18.70 -7.46
CA ASN A 174 -1.08 -18.30 -8.88
C ASN A 174 0.16 -17.50 -9.31
N SER A 175 0.57 -16.52 -8.50
CA SER A 175 1.77 -15.71 -8.79
C SER A 175 3.06 -16.43 -8.42
N ALA A 176 3.06 -17.25 -7.37
CA ALA A 176 4.25 -17.93 -6.87
C ALA A 176 4.70 -19.09 -7.75
N PHE A 177 3.78 -19.82 -8.39
CA PHE A 177 4.12 -20.98 -9.24
C PHE A 177 4.16 -20.66 -10.74
N GLN A 178 3.79 -19.45 -11.16
CA GLN A 178 4.02 -19.00 -12.54
C GLN A 178 5.52 -18.77 -12.80
N PHE A 179 6.05 -19.19 -13.94
CA PHE A 179 7.40 -18.83 -14.37
C PHE A 179 7.34 -17.86 -15.56
N LEU A 180 8.36 -17.00 -15.68
CA LEU A 180 8.58 -16.14 -16.82
C LEU A 180 9.95 -16.50 -17.41
N ILE A 181 10.11 -16.33 -18.71
CA ILE A 181 11.38 -16.55 -19.41
C ILE A 181 11.89 -15.24 -20.00
N LYS A 182 13.22 -15.11 -20.10
CA LYS A 182 13.86 -14.01 -20.82
C LYS A 182 13.70 -14.22 -22.33
N GLU A 183 13.45 -13.14 -23.06
CA GLU A 183 13.29 -13.22 -24.52
C GLU A 183 14.63 -13.21 -25.25
N GLY A 184 14.86 -14.25 -26.07
CA GLY A 184 15.89 -14.33 -27.11
C GLY A 184 16.17 -13.01 -27.83
N MET A 185 17.42 -12.84 -28.30
CA MET A 185 17.71 -11.80 -29.29
C MET A 185 16.74 -11.95 -30.47
N SER A 186 16.19 -10.83 -30.90
CA SER A 186 15.13 -10.84 -31.88
C SER A 186 15.09 -9.53 -32.65
N ASN A 187 14.74 -9.61 -33.94
CA ASN A 187 14.82 -8.52 -34.88
C ASN A 187 13.47 -8.31 -35.56
N THR A 188 13.01 -7.07 -35.55
CA THR A 188 11.83 -6.58 -36.28
C THR A 188 12.28 -5.47 -37.23
N ASN A 189 11.83 -5.49 -38.48
CA ASN A 189 12.04 -4.42 -39.43
C ASN A 189 10.70 -3.98 -40.03
N GLU A 190 10.58 -2.69 -40.32
CA GLU A 190 9.41 -2.03 -40.92
C GLU A 190 8.97 -2.65 -42.25
N VAL A 191 9.87 -3.30 -42.99
CA VAL A 191 9.57 -3.88 -44.32
C VAL A 191 9.16 -5.36 -44.30
N THR A 192 9.15 -6.00 -43.13
CA THR A 192 8.78 -7.43 -43.00
C THR A 192 7.68 -7.62 -41.97
N SER A 193 6.65 -8.41 -42.32
CA SER A 193 5.64 -8.82 -41.34
C SER A 193 6.23 -9.82 -40.35
N GLY A 194 6.12 -9.53 -39.06
CA GLY A 194 6.56 -10.41 -37.97
C GLY A 194 7.93 -10.05 -37.39
N LYS A 195 8.54 -11.03 -36.71
CA LYS A 195 9.82 -10.91 -35.99
C LYS A 195 10.66 -12.15 -36.26
N VAL A 196 11.96 -11.97 -36.47
CA VAL A 196 12.92 -13.08 -36.51
C VAL A 196 13.52 -13.23 -35.11
N VAL A 197 13.56 -14.44 -34.58
CA VAL A 197 14.07 -14.74 -33.22
C VAL A 197 15.24 -15.71 -33.32
N ASP A 198 16.22 -15.58 -32.42
CA ASP A 198 17.27 -16.59 -32.27
C ASP A 198 16.69 -17.85 -31.60
N THR A 199 16.52 -18.91 -32.40
CA THR A 199 15.98 -20.19 -31.94
C THR A 199 16.98 -21.03 -31.15
N ASN A 200 18.27 -20.66 -31.14
CA ASN A 200 19.31 -21.37 -30.42
C ASN A 200 19.56 -20.79 -29.01
N PHE A 201 18.88 -19.70 -28.66
CA PHE A 201 18.99 -19.13 -27.33
C PHE A 201 18.44 -20.10 -26.27
N VAL A 202 19.25 -20.37 -25.25
CA VAL A 202 18.84 -21.17 -24.09
C VAL A 202 18.12 -20.25 -23.11
N SER A 203 16.79 -20.34 -23.09
CA SER A 203 15.95 -19.51 -22.23
C SER A 203 16.34 -19.59 -20.76
N LYS A 204 16.52 -18.42 -20.15
CA LYS A 204 16.69 -18.24 -18.71
C LYS A 204 15.40 -17.78 -18.06
N LEU A 205 15.24 -18.08 -16.78
CA LEU A 205 14.10 -17.59 -15.99
C LEU A 205 14.22 -16.08 -15.82
N ALA A 206 13.12 -15.36 -16.07
CA ALA A 206 13.03 -13.94 -15.77
C ALA A 206 12.58 -13.73 -14.32
N SER A 207 13.01 -12.62 -13.72
CA SER A 207 12.43 -12.17 -12.45
C SER A 207 10.93 -11.85 -12.63
N LYS A 208 10.17 -12.03 -11.55
CA LYS A 208 8.73 -11.79 -11.53
C LYS A 208 8.31 -11.18 -10.20
N GLN A 209 7.05 -10.74 -10.15
CA GLN A 209 6.40 -10.33 -8.92
C GLN A 209 5.57 -11.47 -8.32
N ILE A 210 5.67 -11.65 -7.01
CA ILE A 210 4.80 -12.51 -6.21
C ILE A 210 3.85 -11.60 -5.44
N SER A 211 2.55 -11.93 -5.50
CA SER A 211 1.49 -11.18 -4.87
C SER A 211 0.80 -12.05 -3.82
N ILE A 212 0.97 -11.70 -2.54
CA ILE A 212 0.36 -12.40 -1.41
C ILE A 212 -0.86 -11.62 -0.94
N ALA A 213 -2.05 -12.09 -1.29
CA ALA A 213 -3.32 -11.51 -0.84
C ALA A 213 -3.60 -11.90 0.61
N CYS A 214 -3.65 -10.92 1.50
CA CYS A 214 -3.67 -11.09 2.96
C CYS A 214 -4.96 -10.52 3.58
N SER A 215 -5.59 -11.27 4.49
CA SER A 215 -6.62 -10.79 5.42
C SER A 215 -6.03 -10.71 6.83
N MET A 216 -5.86 -9.50 7.37
CA MET A 216 -5.39 -9.34 8.75
C MET A 216 -6.57 -9.05 9.68
N ILE A 217 -6.71 -9.87 10.72
CA ILE A 217 -7.84 -9.85 11.65
C ILE A 217 -7.33 -9.80 13.09
N CYS A 218 -7.40 -8.63 13.72
CA CYS A 218 -6.88 -8.44 15.08
C CYS A 218 -8.02 -8.17 16.08
N PRO A 219 -7.93 -8.67 17.34
CA PRO A 219 -8.94 -8.46 18.38
C PRO A 219 -9.06 -6.99 18.83
N SER A 220 -7.99 -6.21 18.73
CA SER A 220 -7.95 -4.80 19.12
C SER A 220 -7.09 -3.97 18.16
N LEU A 221 -7.22 -2.65 18.27
CA LEU A 221 -6.40 -1.69 17.52
C LEU A 221 -4.91 -1.77 17.90
N ASP A 222 -4.61 -1.95 19.19
CA ASP A 222 -3.22 -2.11 19.64
C ASP A 222 -2.59 -3.38 19.09
N ASN A 223 -3.32 -4.51 19.13
CA ASN A 223 -2.85 -5.76 18.53
C ASN A 223 -2.65 -5.63 17.02
N PHE A 224 -3.52 -4.86 16.34
CA PHE A 224 -3.30 -4.51 14.94
C PHE A 224 -1.98 -3.77 14.76
N TYR A 225 -1.71 -2.69 15.48
CA TYR A 225 -0.47 -1.93 15.30
C TYR A 225 0.80 -2.71 15.66
N THR A 226 0.75 -3.56 16.69
CA THR A 226 1.86 -4.46 17.03
C THR A 226 2.17 -5.40 15.87
N ASN A 227 1.17 -6.13 15.38
CA ASN A 227 1.39 -7.08 14.27
C ASN A 227 1.67 -6.37 12.93
N TYR A 228 1.09 -5.20 12.70
CA TYR A 228 1.30 -4.42 11.48
C TYR A 228 2.73 -3.87 11.41
N SER A 229 3.26 -3.37 12.53
CA SER A 229 4.66 -2.92 12.64
C SER A 229 5.64 -4.10 12.58
N ALA A 230 5.32 -5.21 13.27
CA ALA A 230 6.12 -6.43 13.20
C ALA A 230 6.21 -6.98 11.77
N LEU A 231 5.10 -6.99 11.03
CA LEU A 231 5.07 -7.42 9.63
C LEU A 231 5.95 -6.54 8.76
N PHE A 232 5.82 -5.21 8.90
CA PHE A 232 6.63 -4.29 8.13
C PHE A 232 8.13 -4.47 8.44
N ASN A 233 8.51 -4.57 9.71
CA ASN A 233 9.89 -4.85 10.13
C ASN A 233 10.44 -6.16 9.55
N ASN A 234 9.62 -7.20 9.44
CA ASN A 234 10.03 -8.49 8.89
C ASN A 234 10.26 -8.45 7.37
N ILE A 235 9.61 -7.53 6.64
CA ILE A 235 9.71 -7.44 5.17
C ILE A 235 10.55 -6.26 4.69
N SER A 236 10.98 -5.36 5.58
CA SER A 236 11.79 -4.18 5.27
C SER A 236 13.29 -4.39 5.48
N LEU A 237 13.76 -5.64 5.43
CA LEU A 237 15.17 -5.98 5.68
C LEU A 237 16.08 -5.62 4.50
N ALA A 238 17.35 -5.34 4.83
CA ALA A 238 18.45 -5.07 3.91
C ALA A 238 19.11 -6.35 3.38
N GLU A 239 18.36 -7.45 3.33
CA GLU A 239 18.80 -8.76 2.90
C GLU A 239 17.68 -9.47 2.14
N PRO A 240 17.99 -10.51 1.34
CA PRO A 240 16.96 -11.26 0.64
C PRO A 240 15.98 -11.91 1.62
N LEU A 241 14.70 -11.68 1.38
CA LEU A 241 13.60 -12.30 2.11
C LEU A 241 13.33 -13.69 1.56
N LEU A 242 13.05 -14.65 2.44
CA LEU A 242 12.72 -16.01 2.06
C LEU A 242 11.22 -16.26 2.19
N VAL A 243 10.53 -16.44 1.07
CA VAL A 243 9.12 -16.87 1.04
C VAL A 243 9.07 -18.39 0.86
N SER A 244 8.37 -19.09 1.74
CA SER A 244 8.23 -20.56 1.66
C SER A 244 6.81 -21.05 1.94
N PHE A 245 6.47 -22.22 1.38
CA PHE A 245 5.12 -22.79 1.43
C PHE A 245 5.12 -24.12 2.21
N THR A 246 4.36 -24.17 3.30
CA THR A 246 4.29 -25.34 4.17
C THR A 246 3.77 -26.56 3.42
N GLY A 247 4.42 -27.71 3.61
CA GLY A 247 4.08 -28.96 2.91
C GLY A 247 4.72 -29.09 1.52
N THR A 248 5.51 -28.11 1.11
CA THR A 248 6.38 -28.17 -0.08
C THR A 248 7.82 -27.86 0.32
N ASN A 249 8.78 -28.22 -0.53
CA ASN A 249 10.15 -27.72 -0.42
C ASN A 249 10.36 -26.39 -1.17
N ALA A 250 9.29 -25.82 -1.74
CA ALA A 250 9.38 -24.62 -2.56
C ALA A 250 9.72 -23.39 -1.70
N GLN A 251 10.82 -22.74 -2.07
CA GLN A 251 11.29 -21.50 -1.43
C GLN A 251 11.73 -20.50 -2.49
N MET A 252 11.50 -19.23 -2.21
CA MET A 252 11.81 -18.13 -3.13
C MET A 252 12.56 -17.03 -2.41
N SER A 253 13.69 -16.63 -2.97
CA SER A 253 14.42 -15.44 -2.53
C SER A 253 13.81 -14.21 -3.19
N CYS A 254 13.50 -13.18 -2.41
CA CYS A 254 12.81 -12.00 -2.91
C CYS A 254 13.12 -10.76 -2.08
N TYR A 255 12.67 -9.60 -2.55
CA TYR A 255 12.62 -8.39 -1.72
C TYR A 255 11.23 -7.77 -1.80
N TYR A 256 10.84 -7.06 -0.73
CA TYR A 256 9.57 -6.35 -0.70
C TYR A 256 9.59 -5.15 -1.66
N SER A 257 8.55 -5.06 -2.49
CA SER A 257 8.41 -4.00 -3.49
C SER A 257 7.40 -2.96 -3.05
N ARG A 258 6.16 -3.38 -2.73
CA ARG A 258 5.06 -2.47 -2.34
C ARG A 258 3.87 -3.22 -1.74
N MET A 259 2.92 -2.47 -1.20
CA MET A 259 1.60 -2.96 -0.81
C MET A 259 0.56 -2.39 -1.76
N GLU A 260 -0.42 -3.21 -2.11
CA GLU A 260 -1.54 -2.84 -2.95
C GLU A 260 -2.87 -3.16 -2.27
N ASN A 261 -3.95 -2.53 -2.74
CA ASN A 261 -5.32 -2.88 -2.40
C ASN A 261 -5.61 -2.91 -0.89
N PHE A 262 -5.04 -1.97 -0.13
CA PHE A 262 -5.36 -1.85 1.29
C PHE A 262 -6.81 -1.42 1.47
N ILE A 263 -7.60 -2.23 2.16
CA ILE A 263 -9.04 -2.02 2.36
C ILE A 263 -9.38 -2.31 3.81
N LYS A 264 -10.13 -1.41 4.44
CA LYS A 264 -10.78 -1.69 5.72
C LYS A 264 -12.12 -2.36 5.46
N LYS A 265 -12.32 -3.58 5.96
CA LYS A 265 -13.61 -4.29 5.80
C LYS A 265 -14.69 -3.74 6.72
N ARG A 266 -14.29 -3.03 7.76
CA ARG A 266 -15.16 -2.35 8.73
C ARG A 266 -14.47 -1.17 9.39
N PRO A 267 -15.24 -0.25 10.00
CA PRO A 267 -14.68 0.82 10.81
C PRO A 267 -13.88 0.27 12.00
N PHE A 268 -12.76 0.91 12.32
CA PHE A 268 -11.91 0.52 13.45
C PHE A 268 -12.54 0.80 14.83
N SER A 269 -13.65 1.56 14.87
CA SER A 269 -14.46 1.77 16.08
C SER A 269 -15.23 0.53 16.55
N SER A 270 -15.17 -0.59 15.81
CA SER A 270 -15.90 -1.83 16.11
C SER A 270 -15.16 -2.81 17.05
N GLY A 271 -14.07 -2.37 17.69
CA GLY A 271 -13.26 -3.17 18.60
C GLY A 271 -12.26 -4.07 17.87
N ARG A 272 -12.75 -5.05 17.10
CA ARG A 272 -11.91 -5.94 16.29
C ARG A 272 -11.54 -5.21 14.98
N VAL A 273 -10.30 -5.33 14.54
CA VAL A 273 -9.81 -4.76 13.28
C VAL A 273 -9.92 -5.82 12.19
N PHE A 274 -10.30 -5.43 10.98
CA PHE A 274 -10.29 -6.32 9.81
C PHE A 274 -9.91 -5.52 8.57
N VAL A 275 -8.73 -5.82 8.04
CA VAL A 275 -8.20 -5.23 6.81
C VAL A 275 -7.82 -6.31 5.82
N GLU A 276 -7.85 -5.94 4.55
CA GLU A 276 -7.34 -6.73 3.44
C GLU A 276 -6.27 -5.92 2.71
N PHE A 277 -5.23 -6.57 2.22
CA PHE A 277 -4.19 -5.95 1.39
C PHE A 277 -3.47 -7.03 0.59
N THR A 278 -2.65 -6.62 -0.37
CA THR A 278 -1.74 -7.51 -1.11
C THR A 278 -0.32 -7.04 -0.87
N LEU A 279 0.55 -7.94 -0.41
CA LEU A 279 2.00 -7.68 -0.37
C LEU A 279 2.60 -8.13 -1.69
N VAL A 280 3.41 -7.26 -2.31
CA VAL A 280 4.08 -7.54 -3.58
C VAL A 280 5.58 -7.62 -3.34
N PHE A 281 6.17 -8.73 -3.77
CA PHE A 281 7.60 -9.01 -3.69
C PHE A 281 8.16 -9.23 -5.09
N THR A 282 9.40 -8.85 -5.34
CA THR A 282 10.12 -9.17 -6.56
C THR A 282 11.12 -10.29 -6.29
N THR A 283 11.13 -11.32 -7.13
CA THR A 283 12.03 -12.48 -6.98
C THR A 283 13.46 -12.15 -7.39
N ILE A 284 14.42 -12.77 -6.70
CA ILE A 284 15.86 -12.64 -6.95
C ILE A 284 16.40 -14.00 -7.41
N GLY A 285 17.37 -14.00 -8.33
CA GLY A 285 17.99 -15.22 -8.87
C GLY A 285 16.98 -16.22 -9.47
N ASN A 286 17.24 -17.52 -9.32
CA ASN A 286 16.51 -18.63 -9.96
C ASN A 286 15.00 -18.73 -9.62
N GLY A 287 14.44 -17.77 -8.88
CA GLY A 287 13.02 -17.67 -8.57
C GLY A 287 12.60 -18.65 -7.49
N MET A 288 12.39 -19.91 -7.84
CA MET A 288 11.89 -20.96 -6.93
C MET A 288 12.84 -22.14 -6.86
N MET A 289 13.36 -22.41 -5.66
CA MET A 289 14.13 -23.61 -5.33
C MET A 289 13.18 -24.67 -4.76
N ILE A 290 13.34 -25.93 -5.14
CA ILE A 290 12.54 -27.09 -4.69
C ILE A 290 13.50 -28.15 -4.13
#